data_AF-A0A2I0FPV8-F1
#
_entry.id   AF-A0A2I0FPV8-F1
#
_cell.length_a   1.000
_cell.length_b   1.000
_cell.length_c   1.000
_cell.angle_alpha   90.00
_cell.angle_beta   90.00
_cell.angle_gamma   90.00
#
_symmetry.space_group_name_H-M   'P 1'
#
loop_
_entity.id
_entity.type
_entity.pdbx_description
1 polymer ?
#
loop_
_entity_poly.entity_id
_entity_poly.type
_entity_poly.pdbx_seq_one_letter_code
_entity_poly.pdbx_strand_id
1 'polypeptide(L)'
;GNSATAGALVSDEDQKDPAEYVQGMINGTPFRGWVGLTRLKVGDEVELIADWQEDHYEVYAIALPQERIISVCPRCAWGRSAKLWLRVKYMFVLVFIILLSFSIVNFLDDDFSFDKGFFTSFFICYCVSHLLAGAMAWCAYQAYKNTTCKLAEEIFTLMGIPSPKNVSLNKITRRRERALKKEGKWINPDDKTGEKYPSDKFMYDTEYWFYY
;
A
#
# COMPACT_ATOMS: atom_id res chain seq x y z
N GLY A 1 -6.65 21.07 43.53
CA GLY A 1 -5.38 20.95 42.79
C GLY A 1 -5.73 20.64 41.36
N ASN A 2 -5.37 21.53 40.44
CA ASN A 2 -5.90 21.57 39.08
C ASN A 2 -5.38 20.45 38.17
N SER A 3 -6.26 20.07 37.26
CA SER A 3 -6.16 19.05 36.21
C SER A 3 -5.30 19.49 35.01
N ALA A 4 -4.76 18.47 34.32
CA ALA A 4 -4.41 18.35 32.88
C ALA A 4 -3.47 19.42 32.27
N THR A 5 -2.53 19.09 31.37
CA THR A 5 -2.73 18.40 30.10
C THR A 5 -1.42 17.81 29.61
N ALA A 6 -1.39 16.49 29.36
CA ALA A 6 -0.46 15.90 28.42
C ALA A 6 -0.95 16.30 27.02
N GLY A 7 -0.13 17.06 26.28
CA GLY A 7 -0.42 17.43 24.91
C GLY A 7 -0.56 16.17 24.06
N ALA A 8 -1.77 15.95 23.53
CA ALA A 8 -2.02 14.97 22.50
C ALA A 8 -1.16 15.33 21.28
N LEU A 9 -0.25 14.43 20.90
CA LEU A 9 0.27 14.42 19.54
C LEU A 9 -0.92 14.04 18.66
N VAL A 10 -1.42 15.03 17.93
CA VAL A 10 -2.46 14.88 16.92
C VAL A 10 -2.01 13.82 15.92
N SER A 11 -2.70 12.67 15.92
CA SER A 11 -2.55 11.64 14.90
C SER A 11 -3.09 12.18 13.57
N ASP A 12 -2.41 11.85 12.47
CA ASP A 12 -2.79 12.10 11.05
C ASP A 12 -4.10 11.37 10.65
N GLU A 13 -5.16 11.40 11.47
CA GLU A 13 -6.35 10.55 11.32
C GLU A 13 -7.52 11.16 10.55
N ASP A 14 -7.44 12.40 10.07
CA ASP A 14 -8.57 13.05 9.37
C ASP A 14 -8.47 13.10 7.84
N GLN A 15 -7.62 12.28 7.23
CA GLN A 15 -7.80 11.93 5.82
C GLN A 15 -8.63 10.63 5.76
N LYS A 16 -9.95 10.78 5.66
CA LYS A 16 -10.92 9.68 5.54
C LYS A 16 -10.42 8.69 4.47
N ASP A 17 -9.92 7.53 4.90
CA ASP A 17 -9.55 6.44 4.00
C ASP A 17 -10.78 6.19 3.08
N PRO A 18 -10.66 6.15 1.73
CA PRO A 18 -11.73 5.88 0.77
C PRO A 18 -12.15 4.41 0.81
N ALA A 19 -12.48 3.96 2.02
CA ALA A 19 -13.14 2.71 2.26
C ALA A 19 -14.65 2.92 2.09
N GLU A 20 -15.28 2.06 1.30
CA GLU A 20 -16.71 1.96 1.16
C GLU A 20 -17.23 0.85 2.08
N TYR A 21 -18.24 1.18 2.87
CA TYR A 21 -18.95 0.19 3.66
C TYR A 21 -19.99 -0.50 2.79
N VAL A 22 -19.87 -1.82 2.65
CA VAL A 22 -20.73 -2.65 1.84
C VAL A 22 -21.57 -3.55 2.74
N GLN A 23 -22.85 -3.70 2.42
CA GLN A 23 -23.76 -4.57 3.15
C GLN A 23 -24.81 -5.17 2.21
N GLY A 24 -25.26 -6.38 2.50
CA GLY A 24 -26.26 -7.06 1.69
C GLY A 24 -26.63 -8.44 2.23
N MET A 25 -27.23 -9.23 1.36
CA MET A 25 -27.67 -10.59 1.67
C MET A 25 -27.13 -11.54 0.60
N ILE A 26 -26.51 -12.65 1.01
CA ILE A 26 -26.12 -13.76 0.15
C ILE A 26 -26.82 -15.02 0.65
N ASN A 27 -27.61 -15.67 -0.19
CA ASN A 27 -28.36 -16.89 0.16
C ASN A 27 -29.21 -16.78 1.44
N GLY A 28 -29.77 -15.60 1.74
CA GLY A 28 -30.55 -15.36 2.95
C GLY A 28 -29.71 -15.10 4.21
N THR A 29 -28.39 -15.01 4.08
CA THR A 29 -27.47 -14.66 5.15
C THR A 29 -26.92 -13.24 4.96
N PRO A 30 -26.91 -12.39 5.99
CA PRO A 30 -26.36 -11.04 5.87
C PRO A 30 -24.84 -11.06 5.72
N PHE A 31 -24.31 -10.13 4.93
CA PHE A 31 -22.89 -9.81 4.88
C PHE A 31 -22.69 -8.31 5.07
N ARG A 32 -21.56 -7.93 5.67
CA ARG A 32 -21.10 -6.54 5.78
C ARG A 32 -19.58 -6.47 5.82
N GLY A 33 -19.00 -5.32 5.51
CA GLY A 33 -17.56 -5.13 5.65
C GLY A 33 -17.09 -3.79 5.09
N TRP A 34 -15.83 -3.47 5.36
CA TRP A 34 -15.14 -2.30 4.82
C TRP A 34 -14.18 -2.73 3.72
N VAL A 35 -14.44 -2.27 2.49
CA VAL A 35 -13.59 -2.52 1.32
C VAL A 35 -13.15 -1.20 0.71
N GLY A 36 -12.20 -1.22 -0.22
CA GLY A 36 -11.86 -0.05 -1.02
C GLY A 36 -12.99 0.45 -1.89
N LEU A 37 -12.69 1.43 -2.74
CA LEU A 37 -13.64 1.96 -3.71
C LEU A 37 -14.20 0.82 -4.60
N THR A 38 -15.49 0.91 -4.91
CA THR A 38 -16.16 -0.01 -5.80
C THR A 38 -16.95 0.74 -6.87
N ARG A 39 -17.19 0.10 -8.02
CA ARG A 39 -18.12 0.61 -9.04
C ARG A 39 -19.21 -0.40 -9.38
N LEU A 40 -19.51 -1.26 -8.42
CA LEU A 40 -20.48 -2.34 -8.57
C LEU A 40 -21.86 -1.77 -8.85
N LYS A 41 -22.55 -2.36 -9.81
CA LYS A 41 -23.91 -2.01 -10.20
C LYS A 41 -24.85 -3.17 -9.91
N VAL A 42 -26.14 -2.85 -9.79
CA VAL A 42 -27.18 -3.87 -9.65
C VAL A 42 -27.17 -4.75 -10.90
N GLY A 43 -27.00 -6.05 -10.69
CA GLY A 43 -26.90 -7.05 -11.76
C GLY A 43 -25.47 -7.53 -12.04
N ASP A 44 -24.45 -6.91 -11.43
CA ASP A 44 -23.08 -7.40 -11.54
C ASP A 44 -22.92 -8.73 -10.78
N GLU A 45 -22.24 -9.68 -11.41
CA GLU A 45 -21.81 -10.93 -10.76
C GLU A 45 -20.51 -10.68 -10.01
N VAL A 46 -20.51 -10.89 -8.70
CA VAL A 46 -19.37 -10.61 -7.82
C VAL A 46 -18.97 -11.83 -7.02
N GLU A 47 -17.67 -11.93 -6.73
CA GLU A 47 -17.10 -12.92 -5.83
C GLU A 47 -16.71 -12.24 -4.51
N LEU A 48 -17.14 -12.81 -3.39
CA LEU A 48 -16.87 -12.28 -2.05
C LEU A 48 -15.87 -13.18 -1.34
N ILE A 49 -14.83 -12.58 -0.76
CA ILE A 49 -13.97 -13.23 0.23
C ILE A 49 -14.41 -12.72 1.59
N ALA A 50 -15.04 -13.60 2.35
CA ALA A 50 -15.62 -13.29 3.64
C ALA A 50 -15.39 -14.42 4.63
N ASP A 51 -15.43 -14.10 5.92
CA ASP A 51 -15.39 -15.06 7.01
C ASP A 51 -16.64 -14.94 7.89
N TRP A 52 -17.12 -16.07 8.41
CA TRP A 52 -18.31 -16.10 9.26
C TRP A 52 -17.96 -15.55 10.65
N GLN A 53 -18.65 -14.49 11.07
CA GLN A 53 -18.58 -13.95 12.43
C GLN A 53 -19.84 -14.37 13.21
N GLU A 54 -20.18 -13.71 14.31
CA GLU A 54 -21.29 -14.13 15.18
C GLU A 54 -22.66 -14.14 14.48
N ASP A 55 -22.97 -13.09 13.70
CA ASP A 55 -24.29 -12.83 13.12
C ASP A 55 -24.29 -12.59 11.60
N HIS A 56 -23.12 -12.49 10.97
CA HIS A 56 -22.97 -12.11 9.57
C HIS A 56 -21.65 -12.62 8.97
N TYR A 57 -21.56 -12.60 7.64
CA TYR A 57 -20.28 -12.72 6.93
C TYR A 57 -19.56 -11.37 6.90
N GLU A 58 -18.38 -11.29 7.52
CA GLU A 58 -17.49 -10.13 7.43
C GLU A 58 -16.70 -10.20 6.12
N VAL A 59 -16.90 -9.21 5.24
CA VAL A 59 -16.31 -9.17 3.90
C VAL A 59 -14.95 -8.48 3.95
N TYR A 60 -13.92 -9.19 3.51
CA TYR A 60 -12.55 -8.66 3.41
C TYR A 60 -12.15 -8.25 1.99
N ALA A 61 -12.79 -8.83 0.98
CA ALA A 61 -12.60 -8.40 -0.40
C ALA A 61 -13.81 -8.73 -1.28
N ILE A 62 -14.03 -7.89 -2.29
CA ILE A 62 -15.03 -8.07 -3.33
C ILE A 62 -14.35 -7.99 -4.69
N ALA A 63 -14.49 -9.05 -5.48
CA ALA A 63 -14.00 -9.11 -6.85
C ALA A 63 -15.15 -8.99 -7.84
N LEU A 64 -14.88 -8.30 -8.94
CA LEU A 64 -15.69 -8.25 -10.15
C LEU A 64 -14.95 -9.07 -11.23
N PRO A 65 -15.27 -10.36 -11.39
CA PRO A 65 -14.48 -11.28 -12.23
C PRO A 65 -14.51 -10.91 -13.72
N GLN A 66 -15.63 -10.33 -14.18
CA GLN A 66 -15.81 -9.90 -15.58
C GLN A 66 -14.71 -8.94 -16.03
N GLU A 67 -14.24 -8.08 -15.13
CA GLU A 67 -13.21 -7.07 -15.42
C GLU A 67 -11.86 -7.36 -14.76
N ARG A 68 -11.78 -8.43 -13.95
CA ARG A 68 -10.61 -8.79 -13.13
C ARG A 68 -10.18 -7.65 -12.21
N ILE A 69 -11.17 -7.05 -11.55
CA ILE A 69 -10.96 -6.00 -10.56
C ILE A 69 -11.31 -6.55 -9.18
N ILE A 70 -10.51 -6.23 -8.17
CA ILE A 70 -10.78 -6.56 -6.78
C ILE A 70 -10.64 -5.32 -5.90
N SER A 71 -11.65 -5.10 -5.07
CA SER A 71 -11.61 -4.17 -3.95
C SER A 71 -11.31 -4.95 -2.68
N VAL A 72 -10.27 -4.54 -1.95
CA VAL A 72 -9.82 -5.23 -0.72
C VAL A 72 -9.97 -4.32 0.49
N CYS A 73 -9.98 -4.91 1.68
CA CYS A 73 -9.92 -4.15 2.92
C CYS A 73 -8.76 -3.14 2.93
N PRO A 74 -8.94 -1.97 3.58
CA PRO A 74 -7.89 -0.98 3.68
C PRO A 74 -6.57 -1.58 4.14
N ARG A 75 -5.48 -1.18 3.46
CA ARG A 75 -4.09 -1.59 3.76
C ARG A 75 -3.79 -3.08 3.47
N CYS A 76 -4.73 -3.85 2.92
CA CYS A 76 -4.59 -5.27 2.56
C CYS A 76 -4.04 -5.51 1.13
N ALA A 77 -3.19 -4.62 0.59
CA ALA A 77 -2.75 -4.67 -0.82
C ALA A 77 -1.38 -5.37 -1.06
N TRP A 78 -0.71 -5.84 0.00
CA TRP A 78 0.65 -6.39 -0.08
C TRP A 78 0.82 -7.66 0.76
N GLY A 79 1.52 -8.64 0.20
CA GLY A 79 2.08 -9.75 0.97
C GLY A 79 3.26 -9.31 1.83
N ARG A 80 3.61 -10.12 2.84
CA ARG A 80 4.64 -9.77 3.84
C ARG A 80 6.00 -9.44 3.21
N SER A 81 6.49 -10.29 2.30
CA SER A 81 7.79 -10.09 1.66
C SER A 81 7.77 -8.91 0.70
N ALA A 82 6.66 -8.72 -0.04
CA ALA A 82 6.49 -7.57 -0.92
C ALA A 82 6.51 -6.25 -0.14
N LYS A 83 5.78 -6.16 0.98
CA LYS A 83 5.74 -4.95 1.82
C LYS A 83 7.09 -4.65 2.45
N LEU A 84 7.80 -5.68 2.94
CA LEU A 84 9.14 -5.53 3.53
C LEU A 84 10.14 -5.01 2.48
N TRP A 85 10.21 -5.66 1.32
CA TRP A 85 11.15 -5.28 0.26
C TRP A 85 10.90 -3.86 -0.24
N LEU A 86 9.63 -3.46 -0.33
CA LEU A 86 9.22 -2.11 -0.67
C LEU A 86 9.76 -1.10 0.35
N ARG A 87 9.52 -1.32 1.66
CA ARG A 87 10.03 -0.43 2.72
C ARG A 87 11.54 -0.33 2.71
N VAL A 88 12.24 -1.45 2.63
CA VAL A 88 13.72 -1.49 2.59
C VAL A 88 14.24 -0.71 1.38
N LYS A 89 13.68 -0.95 0.19
CA LYS A 89 14.08 -0.23 -1.03
C LYS A 89 13.90 1.28 -0.90
N TYR A 90 12.74 1.73 -0.39
CA TYR A 90 12.48 3.17 -0.25
C TYR A 90 13.33 3.83 0.82
N MET A 91 13.55 3.17 1.95
CA MET A 91 14.46 3.67 2.98
C MET A 91 15.89 3.79 2.47
N PHE A 92 16.37 2.78 1.72
CA PHE A 92 17.69 2.83 1.09
C PHE A 92 17.81 4.01 0.12
N VAL A 93 16.82 4.20 -0.76
CA VAL A 93 16.80 5.31 -1.72
C VAL A 93 16.73 6.66 -0.99
N LEU A 94 15.93 6.78 0.07
CA LEU A 94 15.79 8.01 0.85
C LEU A 94 17.12 8.39 1.52
N VAL A 95 17.76 7.45 2.23
CA VAL A 95 19.06 7.68 2.88
C VAL A 95 20.13 8.05 1.85
N PHE A 96 20.13 7.36 0.69
CA PHE A 96 21.03 7.70 -0.41
C PHE A 96 20.82 9.13 -0.91
N ILE A 97 19.57 9.56 -1.14
CA ILE A 97 19.26 10.92 -1.60
C ILE A 97 19.71 11.97 -0.58
N ILE A 98 19.46 11.77 0.72
CA ILE A 98 19.84 12.70 1.79
C ILE A 98 21.36 12.86 1.86
N LEU A 99 22.09 11.76 1.80
CA LEU A 99 23.55 11.77 1.85
C LEU A 99 24.16 12.36 0.56
N LEU A 100 23.55 12.07 -0.60
CA LEU A 100 23.93 12.69 -1.86
C LEU A 100 23.70 14.20 -1.84
N SER A 101 22.55 14.68 -1.34
CA SER A 101 22.29 16.12 -1.24
C SER A 101 23.27 16.80 -0.30
N PHE A 102 23.61 16.18 0.83
CA PHE A 102 24.62 16.70 1.74
C PHE A 102 25.99 16.79 1.04
N SER A 103 26.38 15.75 0.28
CA SER A 103 27.63 15.75 -0.48
C SER A 103 27.69 16.86 -1.52
N ILE A 104 26.58 17.11 -2.24
CA ILE A 104 26.50 18.17 -3.25
C ILE A 104 26.64 19.55 -2.60
N VAL A 105 25.97 19.81 -1.46
CA VAL A 105 26.10 21.08 -0.74
C VAL A 105 27.54 21.34 -0.32
N ASN A 106 28.22 20.31 0.22
CA ASN A 106 29.64 20.42 0.59
C ASN A 106 30.55 20.63 -0.64
N PHE A 107 30.19 20.08 -1.80
CA PHE A 107 30.97 20.24 -3.04
C PHE A 107 30.85 21.66 -3.65
N LEU A 108 29.74 22.36 -3.41
CA LEU A 108 29.54 23.72 -3.90
C LEU A 108 30.21 24.79 -3.02
N ASP A 109 30.75 24.39 -1.87
CA ASP A 109 31.55 25.26 -1.00
C ASP A 109 32.99 25.28 -1.54
N ASP A 110 33.52 26.47 -1.86
CA ASP A 110 34.74 26.69 -2.66
C ASP A 110 36.05 26.15 -2.02
N ASP A 111 35.99 25.68 -0.77
CA ASP A 111 37.15 25.25 0.03
C ASP A 111 37.47 23.74 -0.04
N PHE A 112 36.84 22.99 -0.94
CA PHE A 112 36.93 21.54 -0.90
C PHE A 112 38.19 20.95 -1.55
N SER A 113 39.20 20.67 -0.72
CA SER A 113 40.19 19.65 -1.05
C SER A 113 39.60 18.26 -0.78
N PHE A 114 39.71 17.33 -1.74
CA PHE A 114 39.19 15.97 -1.61
C PHE A 114 39.97 15.21 -0.52
N ASP A 115 39.55 15.37 0.73
CA ASP A 115 40.21 14.77 1.88
C ASP A 115 39.71 13.35 2.14
N LYS A 116 40.67 12.44 2.34
CA LYS A 116 40.42 11.05 2.73
C LYS A 116 39.65 10.97 4.05
N GLY A 117 39.85 11.93 4.97
CA GLY A 117 39.12 12.02 6.23
C GLY A 117 37.61 12.22 6.02
N PHE A 118 37.23 13.15 5.16
CA PHE A 118 35.83 13.39 4.79
C PHE A 118 35.19 12.15 4.16
N PHE A 119 35.84 11.52 3.18
CA PHE A 119 35.31 10.32 2.54
C PHE A 119 35.10 9.17 3.54
N THR A 120 36.06 8.99 4.45
CA THR A 120 35.98 7.96 5.50
C THR A 120 34.80 8.24 6.45
N SER A 121 34.64 9.49 6.90
CA SER A 121 33.53 9.90 7.75
C SER A 121 32.17 9.72 7.05
N PHE A 122 32.07 10.15 5.80
CA PHE A 122 30.88 10.01 4.97
C PHE A 122 30.48 8.53 4.81
N PHE A 123 31.44 7.66 4.51
CA PHE A 123 31.19 6.22 4.38
C PHE A 123 30.71 5.59 5.70
N ILE A 124 31.28 5.99 6.84
CA ILE A 124 30.83 5.53 8.16
C ILE A 124 29.39 5.98 8.42
N CYS A 125 29.08 7.27 8.21
CA CYS A 125 27.73 7.81 8.35
C CYS A 125 26.73 7.09 7.42
N TYR A 126 27.13 6.79 6.19
CA TYR A 126 26.35 6.00 5.24
C TYR A 126 26.02 4.60 5.79
N CYS A 127 27.00 3.88 6.33
CA CYS A 127 26.79 2.56 6.91
C CYS A 127 25.88 2.61 8.14
N VAL A 128 26.13 3.54 9.08
CA VAL A 128 25.35 3.67 10.32
C VAL A 128 23.91 4.04 10.03
N SER A 129 23.67 4.99 9.12
CA SER A 129 22.31 5.39 8.73
C SER A 129 21.52 4.25 8.09
N HIS A 130 22.16 3.42 7.27
CA HIS A 130 21.52 2.24 6.69
C HIS A 130 21.19 1.16 7.73
N LEU A 131 22.06 0.93 8.71
CA LEU A 131 21.79 0.01 9.81
C LEU A 131 20.58 0.47 10.63
N LEU A 132 20.52 1.76 10.97
CA LEU A 132 19.40 2.33 11.70
C LEU A 132 18.10 2.28 10.89
N ALA A 133 18.15 2.63 9.60
CA ALA A 133 17.01 2.55 8.70
C ALA A 133 16.50 1.11 8.53
N GLY A 134 17.42 0.13 8.45
CA GLY A 134 17.08 -1.29 8.41
C GLY A 134 16.38 -1.76 9.69
N ALA A 135 16.88 -1.35 10.86
CA ALA A 135 16.25 -1.64 12.15
C ALA A 135 14.84 -1.04 12.25
N MET A 136 14.66 0.23 11.86
CA MET A 136 13.35 0.87 11.84
C MET A 136 12.38 0.17 10.88
N ALA A 137 12.84 -0.18 9.67
CA ALA A 137 12.04 -0.92 8.71
C ALA A 137 11.61 -2.30 9.24
N TRP A 138 12.50 -2.98 9.96
CA TRP A 138 12.20 -4.25 10.61
C TRP A 138 11.16 -4.12 11.72
N CYS A 139 11.32 -3.16 12.64
CA CYS A 139 10.34 -2.89 13.69
C CYS A 139 8.96 -2.58 13.11
N ALA A 140 8.90 -1.70 12.09
CA ALA A 140 7.66 -1.41 11.39
C ALA A 140 7.07 -2.66 10.72
N TYR A 141 7.89 -3.49 10.08
CA TYR A 141 7.44 -4.74 9.47
C TYR A 141 6.79 -5.69 10.48
N GLN A 142 7.34 -5.83 11.69
CA GLN A 142 6.77 -6.69 12.73
C GLN A 142 5.35 -6.28 13.13
N ALA A 143 5.03 -4.98 13.11
CA ALA A 143 3.70 -4.48 13.43
C ALA A 143 2.64 -4.86 12.38
N TYR A 144 3.00 -4.89 11.08
CA TYR A 144 2.04 -5.16 9.99
C TYR A 144 1.98 -6.62 9.54
N LYS A 145 3.04 -7.41 9.80
CA LYS A 145 3.15 -8.75 9.21
C LYS A 145 2.03 -9.71 9.64
N ASN A 146 1.54 -9.57 10.88
CA ASN A 146 0.60 -10.51 11.49
C ASN A 146 -0.87 -10.07 11.32
N THR A 147 -1.10 -8.85 10.86
CA THR A 147 -2.44 -8.27 10.69
C THR A 147 -2.76 -8.14 9.20
N THR A 148 -2.49 -6.99 8.60
CA THR A 148 -2.91 -6.65 7.23
C THR A 148 -2.21 -7.50 6.16
N CYS A 149 -0.92 -7.80 6.35
CA CYS A 149 -0.17 -8.59 5.37
C CYS A 149 -0.56 -10.08 5.41
N LYS A 150 -0.95 -10.58 6.58
CA LYS A 150 -1.43 -11.96 6.73
C LYS A 150 -2.80 -12.11 6.06
N LEU A 151 -3.72 -11.18 6.34
CA LEU A 151 -5.04 -11.15 5.72
C LEU A 151 -4.95 -10.99 4.19
N ALA A 152 -4.07 -10.11 3.70
CA ALA A 152 -3.80 -9.98 2.28
C ALA A 152 -3.30 -11.29 1.64
N GLU A 153 -2.40 -12.02 2.31
CA GLU A 153 -1.93 -13.32 1.83
C GLU A 153 -3.05 -14.37 1.76
N GLU A 154 -3.96 -14.38 2.73
CA GLU A 154 -5.13 -15.27 2.74
C GLU A 154 -6.07 -14.92 1.58
N ILE A 155 -6.39 -13.64 1.39
CA ILE A 155 -7.16 -13.14 0.23
C ILE A 155 -6.52 -13.58 -1.10
N PHE A 156 -5.20 -13.40 -1.26
CA PHE A 156 -4.48 -13.80 -2.47
C PHE A 156 -4.50 -15.32 -2.68
N THR A 157 -4.45 -16.09 -1.60
CA THR A 157 -4.50 -17.55 -1.65
C THR A 157 -5.87 -18.02 -2.11
N LEU A 158 -6.94 -17.44 -1.58
CA LEU A 158 -8.32 -17.76 -1.97
C LEU A 158 -8.63 -17.40 -3.42
N MET A 159 -8.04 -16.32 -3.93
CA MET A 159 -8.09 -15.97 -5.36
C MET A 159 -7.23 -16.88 -6.27
N GLY A 160 -6.42 -17.77 -5.70
CA GLY A 160 -5.51 -18.61 -6.47
C GLY A 160 -4.28 -17.88 -7.04
N ILE A 161 -3.91 -16.72 -6.48
CA ILE A 161 -2.71 -15.99 -6.92
C ILE A 161 -1.45 -16.72 -6.42
N PRO A 162 -0.50 -17.07 -7.31
CA PRO A 162 0.70 -17.79 -6.90
C PRO A 162 1.64 -16.90 -6.07
N SER A 163 2.31 -17.52 -5.10
CA SER A 163 3.27 -16.86 -4.19
C SER A 163 2.72 -15.63 -3.42
N PRO A 164 1.63 -15.77 -2.63
CA PRO A 164 0.97 -14.65 -1.92
C PRO A 164 1.91 -13.68 -1.19
N LYS A 165 2.93 -14.21 -0.51
CA LYS A 165 3.92 -13.42 0.25
C LYS A 165 4.65 -12.36 -0.59
N ASN A 166 4.85 -12.63 -1.88
CA ASN A 166 5.61 -11.80 -2.81
C ASN A 166 4.71 -10.93 -3.70
N VAL A 167 3.39 -10.98 -3.51
CA VAL A 167 2.41 -10.27 -4.32
C VAL A 167 2.21 -8.85 -3.82
N SER A 168 2.04 -7.93 -4.76
CA SER A 168 1.58 -6.56 -4.51
C SER A 168 0.54 -6.24 -5.56
N LEU A 169 -0.70 -5.97 -5.13
CA LEU A 169 -1.79 -5.63 -6.03
C LEU A 169 -1.47 -4.37 -6.83
N ASN A 170 -0.87 -3.35 -6.20
CA ASN A 170 -0.33 -2.17 -6.88
C ASN A 170 0.59 -2.52 -8.08
N LYS A 171 1.48 -3.50 -7.92
CA LYS A 171 2.38 -3.93 -9.00
C LYS A 171 1.62 -4.62 -10.13
N ILE A 172 0.56 -5.36 -9.82
CA ILE A 172 -0.31 -6.00 -10.82
C ILE A 172 -1.11 -4.92 -11.56
N THR A 173 -1.77 -4.01 -10.84
CA THR A 173 -2.48 -2.85 -11.39
C THR A 173 -1.60 -2.06 -12.34
N ARG A 174 -0.38 -1.70 -11.91
CA ARG A 174 0.61 -0.99 -12.75
C ARG A 174 0.95 -1.72 -14.04
N ARG A 175 1.10 -3.05 -13.99
CA ARG A 175 1.38 -3.85 -15.19
C ARG A 175 0.18 -3.88 -16.13
N ARG A 176 -1.02 -4.05 -15.59
CA ARG A 176 -2.27 -4.06 -16.35
C ARG A 176 -2.52 -2.72 -17.01
N GLU A 177 -2.37 -1.63 -16.27
CA GLU A 177 -2.51 -0.27 -16.79
C GLU A 177 -1.55 0.01 -17.95
N ARG A 178 -0.27 -0.35 -17.80
CA ARG A 178 0.72 -0.23 -18.88
C ARG A 178 0.35 -1.05 -20.11
N ALA A 179 -0.25 -2.23 -19.94
CA ALA A 179 -0.73 -3.04 -21.05
C ALA A 179 -1.91 -2.36 -21.75
N LEU A 180 -2.90 -1.87 -21.00
CA LEU A 180 -4.04 -1.12 -21.55
C LEU A 180 -3.59 0.13 -22.31
N LYS A 181 -2.58 0.85 -21.80
CA LYS A 181 -2.00 2.03 -22.48
C LYS A 181 -1.39 1.66 -23.83
N LYS A 182 -0.68 0.52 -23.90
CA LYS A 182 -0.11 0.01 -25.15
C LYS A 182 -1.18 -0.43 -26.15
N GLU A 183 -2.28 -0.99 -25.66
CA GLU A 183 -3.42 -1.41 -26.48
C GLU A 183 -4.33 -0.26 -26.93
N GLY A 184 -4.11 0.97 -26.44
CA GLY A 184 -5.00 2.10 -26.70
C GLY A 184 -6.37 1.99 -26.02
N LYS A 185 -6.53 1.08 -25.07
CA LYS A 185 -7.77 0.82 -24.32
C LYS A 185 -7.77 1.41 -22.91
N TRP A 186 -6.70 2.14 -22.56
CA TRP A 186 -6.60 2.75 -21.24
C TRP A 186 -7.58 3.92 -21.12
N ILE A 187 -8.37 3.88 -20.06
CA ILE A 187 -9.31 4.94 -19.69
C ILE A 187 -8.69 5.71 -18.54
N ASN A 188 -8.67 7.03 -18.63
CA ASN A 188 -8.15 7.88 -17.57
C ASN A 188 -9.14 7.89 -16.38
N PRO A 189 -8.73 7.43 -15.19
CA PRO A 189 -9.61 7.36 -14.03
C PRO A 189 -9.98 8.73 -13.46
N ASP A 190 -9.27 9.80 -13.84
CA ASP A 190 -9.58 11.17 -13.42
C ASP A 190 -10.58 11.88 -14.36
N ASP A 191 -11.01 11.24 -15.45
CA ASP A 191 -12.01 11.80 -16.36
C ASP A 191 -13.40 11.79 -15.69
N LYS A 192 -13.97 13.00 -15.52
CA LYS A 192 -15.24 13.23 -14.79
C LYS A 192 -16.50 12.66 -15.46
N THR A 193 -16.37 12.16 -16.69
CA THR A 193 -17.48 11.76 -17.56
C THR A 193 -17.62 10.24 -17.72
N GLY A 194 -16.71 9.46 -17.12
CA GLY A 194 -16.62 8.01 -17.31
C GLY A 194 -16.78 7.18 -16.04
N GLU A 195 -16.88 5.87 -16.23
CA GLU A 195 -16.73 4.90 -15.16
C GLU A 195 -15.31 4.93 -14.62
N LYS A 196 -15.16 4.94 -13.30
CA LYS A 196 -13.84 4.96 -12.66
C LYS A 196 -13.20 3.57 -12.74
N TYR A 197 -11.89 3.50 -12.97
CA TYR A 197 -11.13 2.23 -13.02
C TYR A 197 -9.96 2.27 -12.04
N PRO A 198 -9.47 1.10 -11.55
CA PRO A 198 -8.26 1.05 -10.75
C PRO A 198 -7.07 1.68 -11.46
N SER A 199 -6.28 2.44 -10.72
CA SER A 199 -5.14 3.20 -11.23
C SER A 199 -3.86 2.90 -10.46
N ASP A 200 -2.70 2.96 -11.14
CA ASP A 200 -1.38 3.09 -10.53
C ASP A 200 -1.11 4.55 -10.12
N LYS A 201 -2.06 5.16 -9.39
CA LYS A 201 -1.75 6.37 -8.64
C LYS A 201 -0.74 6.03 -7.55
N PHE A 202 0.04 7.03 -7.14
CA PHE A 202 1.27 6.85 -6.35
C PHE A 202 1.04 5.93 -5.12
N MET A 203 2.04 5.14 -4.70
CA MET A 203 2.00 4.03 -3.73
C MET A 203 1.14 4.18 -2.44
N TYR A 204 0.80 5.41 -2.05
CA TYR A 204 -0.05 5.73 -0.90
C TYR A 204 -1.49 6.02 -1.28
N ASP A 205 -1.88 5.82 -2.54
CA ASP A 205 -3.25 6.06 -2.93
C ASP A 205 -4.16 5.07 -2.23
N THR A 206 -5.18 5.62 -1.61
CA THR A 206 -6.01 4.97 -0.61
C THR A 206 -7.25 4.36 -1.25
N GLU A 207 -7.32 4.28 -2.58
CA GLU A 207 -8.50 3.79 -3.29
C GLU A 207 -8.76 2.27 -3.02
N TYR A 208 -7.75 1.50 -2.57
CA TYR A 208 -7.81 0.08 -2.17
C TYR A 208 -8.54 -0.89 -3.13
N TRP A 209 -8.56 -0.54 -4.42
CA TRP A 209 -9.11 -1.33 -5.51
C TRP A 209 -8.07 -1.53 -6.62
N PHE A 210 -8.04 -2.72 -7.20
CA PHE A 210 -6.87 -3.16 -7.97
C PHE A 210 -7.27 -4.11 -9.09
N TYR A 211 -6.42 -4.24 -10.11
CA TYR A 211 -6.48 -5.38 -11.01
C TYR A 211 -5.80 -6.59 -10.37
N TYR A 212 -6.28 -7.80 -10.68
CA TYR A 212 -5.66 -9.07 -10.24
C TYR A 212 -5.41 -10.06 -11.37
#